data_AF-A0A131Z5H0-F1
#
_entry.id   AF-A0A131Z5H0-F1
#
_cell.length_a   1.000
_cell.length_b   1.000
_cell.length_c   1.000
_cell.angle_alpha   90.00
_cell.angle_beta   90.00
_cell.angle_gamma   90.00
#
_symmetry.space_group_name_H-M   'P 1'
#
loop_
_entity.id
_entity.type
_entity.pdbx_description
1 polymer ?
#
loop_
_entity_poly.entity_id
_entity_poly.type
_entity_poly.pdbx_seq_one_letter_code
_entity_poly.pdbx_strand_id
1 'polypeptide(L)'
;MAKDIIWDSFCIWHDNTTINDTYEVLRAPPNCSKWVCNVTARAFLVFGCPPDPTDRLRWLFYSDDDWFWPKCCNVTQVNSTRPLV
;
A
#
# COMPACT_ATOMS: atom_id res chain seq x y z
N MET A 1 1.50 -19.64 8.40
CA MET A 1 2.07 -18.41 8.99
C MET A 1 3.21 -18.01 8.08
N ALA A 2 3.00 -17.10 7.13
CA ALA A 2 4.12 -16.61 6.36
C ALA A 2 4.95 -15.69 7.27
N LYS A 3 6.25 -15.76 7.11
CA LYS A 3 7.21 -15.14 8.01
C LYS A 3 7.76 -13.92 7.27
N ASP A 4 7.46 -12.74 7.78
CA ASP A 4 8.01 -11.51 7.23
C ASP A 4 9.51 -11.49 7.54
N ILE A 5 10.33 -11.36 6.51
CA ILE A 5 11.79 -11.35 6.67
C ILE A 5 12.25 -9.91 6.45
N ILE A 6 12.76 -9.31 7.52
CA ILE A 6 13.28 -7.94 7.50
C ILE A 6 14.81 -8.04 7.51
N TRP A 7 15.42 -7.58 6.42
CA TRP A 7 16.86 -7.46 6.22
C TRP A 7 17.30 -6.01 6.44
N ASP A 8 18.60 -5.78 6.54
CA ASP A 8 19.19 -4.46 6.85
C ASP A 8 18.88 -3.34 5.82
N SER A 9 18.25 -3.66 4.69
CA SER A 9 17.88 -2.68 3.66
C SER A 9 16.51 -2.92 2.99
N PHE A 10 15.81 -4.01 3.31
CA PHE A 10 14.52 -4.34 2.70
C PHE A 10 13.68 -5.30 3.56
N CYS A 11 12.38 -5.32 3.29
CA CYS A 11 11.41 -6.27 3.86
C CYS A 11 10.92 -7.20 2.74
N ILE A 12 10.81 -8.49 3.04
CA ILE A 12 10.13 -9.46 2.18
C ILE A 12 8.77 -9.80 2.80
N TRP A 13 7.70 -9.57 2.04
CA TRP A 13 6.33 -9.88 2.46
C TRP A 13 5.74 -11.05 1.66
N HIS A 14 5.02 -11.94 2.36
CA HIS A 14 4.16 -13.08 1.92
C HIS A 14 4.38 -13.68 0.51
N ASP A 15 4.22 -12.90 -0.56
CA ASP A 15 4.38 -13.31 -1.97
C ASP A 15 5.80 -13.07 -2.51
N ASN A 16 6.81 -13.07 -1.64
CA ASN A 16 8.20 -12.76 -1.98
C ASN A 16 8.38 -11.33 -2.55
N THR A 17 7.49 -10.41 -2.19
CA THR A 17 7.59 -9.01 -2.63
C THR A 17 8.66 -8.32 -1.79
N THR A 18 9.73 -7.87 -2.44
CA THR A 18 10.80 -7.10 -1.82
C THR A 18 10.44 -5.62 -1.80
N ILE A 19 10.42 -5.03 -0.61
CA ILE A 19 10.17 -3.61 -0.40
C ILE A 19 11.40 -3.02 0.28
N ASN A 20 12.09 -2.13 -0.40
CA ASN A 20 13.27 -1.47 0.16
C ASN A 20 12.89 -0.58 1.35
N ASP A 21 13.84 -0.38 2.26
CA ASP A 21 13.66 0.57 3.36
C ASP A 21 13.27 1.94 2.81
N THR A 22 12.31 2.61 3.47
CA THR A 22 11.73 3.90 3.08
C THR A 22 10.85 3.93 1.82
N TYR A 23 10.75 2.82 1.07
CA TYR A 23 9.83 2.74 -0.06
C TYR A 23 8.40 2.43 0.40
N GLU A 24 7.44 3.09 -0.24
CA GLU A 24 6.01 2.88 -0.04
C GLU A 24 5.45 2.16 -1.28
N VAL A 25 4.79 1.02 -1.08
CA VAL A 25 4.08 0.31 -2.15
C VAL A 25 2.60 0.60 -2.04
N LEU A 26 2.02 1.13 -3.12
CA LEU A 26 0.60 1.48 -3.20
C LEU A 26 -0.15 0.39 -3.97
N ARG A 27 -1.13 -0.23 -3.32
CA ARG A 27 -1.93 -1.29 -3.92
C ARG A 27 -3.29 -0.75 -4.36
N ALA A 28 -3.71 -1.16 -5.55
CA ALA A 28 -5.05 -0.94 -6.08
C ALA A 28 -6.05 -1.95 -5.50
N PRO A 29 -7.38 -1.74 -5.69
CA PRO A 29 -8.40 -2.73 -5.36
C PRO A 29 -8.15 -4.09 -6.03
N PRO A 30 -8.56 -5.20 -5.40
CA PRO A 30 -9.36 -5.29 -4.17
C PRO A 30 -8.60 -4.97 -2.88
N ASN A 31 -7.26 -5.03 -2.90
CA ASN A 31 -6.42 -4.85 -1.71
C ASN A 31 -5.90 -3.41 -1.61
N CYS A 32 -6.80 -2.43 -1.60
CA CYS A 32 -6.46 -1.01 -1.49
C CYS A 32 -5.72 -0.74 -0.17
N SER A 33 -4.39 -0.68 -0.23
CA SER A 33 -3.52 -0.56 0.94
C SER A 33 -2.19 0.06 0.58
N LYS A 34 -1.54 0.67 1.58
CA LYS A 34 -0.16 1.13 1.50
C LYS A 34 0.73 0.26 2.37
N TRP A 35 1.81 -0.23 1.82
CA TRP A 35 2.79 -1.05 2.53
C TRP A 35 4.09 -0.27 2.68
N VAL A 36 4.64 -0.26 3.88
CA VAL A 36 5.86 0.47 4.20
C VAL A 36 6.81 -0.46 4.92
N CYS A 37 8.02 -0.60 4.38
CA CYS A 37 9.12 -1.24 5.08
C CYS A 37 9.84 -0.21 5.94
N ASN A 38 9.93 -0.48 7.24
CA ASN A 38 10.75 0.30 8.17
C ASN A 38 11.78 -0.63 8.82
N VAL A 39 12.99 -0.64 8.24
CA VAL A 39 14.07 -1.51 8.72
C VAL A 39 14.59 -1.05 10.08
N THR A 40 14.64 0.26 10.33
CA THR A 40 15.08 0.82 11.62
C THR A 40 14.19 0.33 12.77
N ALA A 41 12.88 0.33 12.57
CA ALA A 41 11.92 -0.20 13.55
C ALA A 41 11.76 -1.73 13.48
N ARG A 42 12.46 -2.41 12.54
CA ARG A 42 12.26 -3.81 12.18
C ARG A 42 10.77 -4.16 12.06
N ALA A 43 10.03 -3.31 11.36
CA ALA A 43 8.60 -3.42 11.23
C ALA A 43 8.16 -3.28 9.78
N PHE A 44 7.15 -4.08 9.43
CA PHE A 44 6.39 -3.91 8.20
C PHE A 44 5.03 -3.32 8.56
N LEU A 45 4.70 -2.17 7.98
CA LEU A 45 3.46 -1.46 8.28
C LEU A 45 2.52 -1.53 7.08
N VAL A 46 1.31 -2.02 7.32
CA VAL A 46 0.23 -2.06 6.34
C VAL A 46 -0.84 -1.08 6.75
N PHE A 47 -1.09 -0.08 5.91
CA PHE A 47 -2.14 0.91 6.09
C PHE A 47 -3.29 0.59 5.15
N GLY A 48 -4.47 0.35 5.71
CA GLY A 48 -5.69 0.13 4.95
C GLY A 48 -6.46 1.43 4.70
N CYS A 49 -7.75 1.28 4.40
CA CYS A 49 -8.69 2.39 4.36
C CYS A 49 -9.48 2.46 5.68
N PRO A 50 -9.89 3.66 6.15
CA PRO A 50 -9.59 4.97 5.56
C PRO A 50 -8.11 5.37 5.75
N PRO A 51 -7.54 6.19 4.84
CA PRO A 51 -6.16 6.62 4.95
C PRO A 51 -5.97 7.58 6.14
N ASP A 52 -4.78 7.58 6.72
CA ASP A 52 -4.43 8.52 7.79
C ASP A 52 -4.60 9.96 7.29
N PRO A 53 -5.30 10.83 8.03
CA PRO A 53 -5.52 12.21 7.60
C PRO A 53 -4.23 13.00 7.39
N THR A 54 -3.14 12.63 8.08
CA THR A 54 -1.83 13.26 8.04
C THR A 54 -0.91 12.68 6.95
N ASP A 55 -1.35 11.67 6.20
CA ASP A 55 -0.52 11.03 5.19
C ASP A 55 -0.19 11.97 4.03
N ARG A 56 1.11 12.12 3.74
CA ARG A 56 1.63 12.97 2.65
C ARG A 56 1.01 12.61 1.30
N LEU A 57 0.71 11.34 1.06
CA LEU A 57 0.21 10.85 -0.23
C LEU A 57 -1.21 11.38 -0.50
N ARG A 58 -1.97 11.82 0.52
CA ARG A 58 -3.26 12.48 0.29
C ARG A 58 -3.13 13.86 -0.37
N TRP A 59 -1.97 14.50 -0.23
CA TRP A 59 -1.71 15.86 -0.72
C TRP A 59 -0.96 15.86 -2.05
N LEU A 60 -0.51 14.70 -2.53
CA LEU A 60 0.16 14.58 -3.82
C LEU A 60 -0.86 14.52 -4.96
N PHE A 61 -0.51 15.17 -6.07
CA PHE A 61 -1.30 15.13 -7.30
C PHE A 61 -1.01 13.83 -8.04
N TYR A 62 -1.96 12.90 -7.99
CA TYR A 62 -1.97 11.71 -8.85
C TYR A 62 -2.84 11.93 -10.07
N SER A 63 -2.51 11.26 -11.17
CA SER A 63 -3.36 11.25 -12.35
C SER A 63 -4.75 10.72 -12.00
N ASP A 64 -5.77 11.09 -12.77
CA ASP A 64 -7.12 10.57 -12.56
C ASP A 64 -7.25 9.09 -12.92
N ASP A 65 -6.33 8.57 -13.73
CA ASP A 65 -6.21 7.15 -14.07
C ASP A 65 -5.54 6.32 -12.95
N ASP A 66 -4.91 6.97 -11.96
CA ASP A 66 -4.21 6.31 -10.87
C ASP A 66 -5.18 5.80 -9.81
N TRP A 67 -5.47 4.50 -9.86
CA TRP A 67 -6.45 3.83 -9.01
C TRP A 67 -5.81 3.01 -7.87
N PHE A 68 -4.87 3.62 -7.14
CA PHE A 68 -4.19 3.00 -6.00
C PHE A 68 -4.40 3.79 -4.69
N TRP A 69 -3.94 3.25 -3.57
CA TRP A 69 -4.08 3.89 -2.25
C TRP A 69 -3.35 5.24 -2.25
N PRO A 70 -3.92 6.35 -1.73
CA PRO A 70 -5.17 6.45 -0.96
C PRO A 70 -6.42 6.76 -1.79
N LYS A 71 -6.31 7.00 -3.11
CA LYS A 71 -7.45 7.34 -3.98
C LYS A 71 -8.51 6.22 -3.99
N CYS A 72 -8.07 4.96 -4.03
CA CYS A 72 -8.98 3.82 -3.96
C CYS A 72 -9.66 3.63 -2.59
N CYS A 73 -9.35 4.43 -1.56
CA CYS A 73 -10.07 4.38 -0.29
C CYS A 73 -11.37 5.19 -0.30
N ASN A 74 -11.51 6.13 -1.24
CA ASN A 74 -12.72 6.93 -1.37
C ASN A 74 -13.86 6.19 -2.08
N VAL A 75 -13.58 4.99 -2.60
CA VAL A 75 -14.60 4.09 -3.15
C VAL A 75 -15.09 3.12 -2.09
N THR A 76 -15.80 3.65 -1.09
CA THR A 76 -16.69 2.83 -0.26
C THR A 76 -17.90 2.30 -1.03
N GLN A 77 -18.19 2.80 -2.24
CA GLN A 77 -19.34 2.37 -3.06
C GLN A 77 -19.16 2.62 -4.56
N VAL A 78 -18.09 2.15 -5.20
CA VAL A 78 -18.15 1.97 -6.66
C VAL A 78 -18.14 0.48 -6.92
N ASN A 79 -19.35 -0.06 -6.75
CA ASN A 79 -19.92 -1.11 -7.57
C ASN A 79 -18.87 -1.93 -8.32
N SER A 80 -18.62 -3.14 -7.81
CA SER A 80 -17.98 -4.28 -8.45
C SER A 80 -18.44 -4.49 -9.90
N THR A 81 -18.06 -3.59 -10.80
CA THR A 81 -18.44 -3.53 -12.22
C THR A 81 -17.38 -2.72 -13.00
N ARG A 82 -16.10 -3.04 -12.79
CA ARG A 82 -15.18 -3.06 -13.94
C ARG A 82 -14.69 -4.49 -14.11
N PRO A 83 -15.03 -5.14 -15.24
CA PRO A 83 -14.51 -6.46 -15.53
C PRO A 83 -12.99 -6.34 -15.72
N LEU A 84 -12.28 -7.32 -15.19
CA LEU A 84 -10.91 -7.62 -15.58
C LEU A 84 -10.94 -7.86 -17.10
N VAL A 85 -10.35 -6.94 -17.86
CA VAL A 85 -9.96 -7.17 -19.26
C VAL A 85 -8.47 -7.46 -19.26
#